data_AF-A0A671RIQ7-F1
#
_entry.id   AF-A0A671RIQ7-F1
#
_cell.length_a   1.000
_cell.length_b   1.000
_cell.length_c   1.000
_cell.angle_alpha   90.00
_cell.angle_beta   90.00
_cell.angle_gamma   90.00
#
_symmetry.space_group_name_H-M   'P 1'
#
loop_
_entity.id
_entity.type
_entity.pdbx_description
1 polymer ?
#
loop_
_entity_poly.entity_id
_entity_poly.type
_entity_poly.pdbx_seq_one_letter_code
_entity_poly.pdbx_strand_id
1 'polypeptide(L)'
;MSAQGDCEFLVKRARELVPQDPYAAKAWLITARTLYPADFNIQYEMYSIERNAERTASAGRLLYDIFVNFPEQPVVWREIAVITAVVSGLMPQNHEAVKSSEEQRKPRSKTRKGNDLRLVPCSSKSILPFCLQLMLACFKLRAFTDNRDDLALGHVVVLLQYDWPQGENLFLKAVDKICQQGSFQYENFFNYVTNIDMLEEFAYLRTTEGGRVQLELLPNQGMLIKHHTVTRGITKGVKEDFRLAMERQVSRCGENLLTVLHRFCINEKIILVQSLP
;
A
#
# COMPACT_ATOMS: atom_id res chain seq x y z
N MET A 1 -27.97 24.90 -19.50
CA MET A 1 -27.82 24.55 -18.08
C MET A 1 -26.46 23.89 -17.95
N SER A 2 -25.58 24.35 -17.06
CA SER A 2 -24.22 23.82 -16.94
C SER A 2 -24.23 22.53 -16.13
N ALA A 3 -23.45 21.52 -16.54
CA ALA A 3 -23.34 20.23 -15.86
C ALA A 3 -23.02 20.36 -14.36
N GLN A 4 -22.29 21.41 -13.97
CA GLN A 4 -22.00 21.75 -12.58
C GLN A 4 -23.26 22.02 -11.74
N GLY A 5 -24.25 22.74 -12.31
CA GLY A 5 -25.50 23.06 -11.62
C GLY A 5 -26.40 21.84 -11.43
N ASP A 6 -26.31 20.87 -12.35
CA ASP A 6 -27.05 19.62 -12.27
C ASP A 6 -26.48 18.70 -11.16
N CYS A 7 -25.14 18.61 -11.03
CA CYS A 7 -24.48 17.88 -9.94
C CYS A 7 -24.85 18.43 -8.56
N GLU A 8 -24.77 19.75 -8.38
CA GLU A 8 -25.12 20.42 -7.11
C GLU A 8 -26.58 20.20 -6.73
N PHE A 9 -27.49 20.26 -7.70
CA PHE A 9 -28.90 19.98 -7.48
C PHE A 9 -29.12 18.54 -6.98
N LEU A 10 -28.49 17.55 -7.63
CA LEU A 10 -28.62 16.14 -7.26
C LEU A 10 -28.09 15.86 -5.86
N VAL A 11 -26.93 16.44 -5.51
CA VAL A 11 -26.34 16.33 -4.16
C VAL A 11 -27.25 16.98 -3.12
N LYS A 12 -27.74 18.19 -3.38
CA LYS A 12 -28.65 18.89 -2.47
C LYS A 12 -29.94 18.10 -2.25
N ARG A 13 -30.52 17.55 -3.32
CA ARG A 13 -31.75 16.76 -3.25
C ARG A 13 -31.56 15.47 -2.46
N ALA A 14 -30.44 14.78 -2.65
CA ALA A 14 -30.11 13.60 -1.85
C ALA A 14 -29.97 13.95 -0.37
N ARG A 15 -29.29 15.05 -0.03
CA ARG A 15 -29.07 15.49 1.35
C ARG A 15 -30.36 15.82 2.10
N GLU A 16 -31.32 16.47 1.44
CA GLU A 16 -32.65 16.76 1.99
C GLU A 16 -33.44 15.50 2.34
N LEU A 17 -33.21 14.41 1.60
CA LEU A 17 -33.89 13.13 1.80
C LEU A 17 -33.25 12.25 2.87
N VAL A 18 -31.98 12.44 3.22
CA VAL A 18 -31.29 11.63 4.24
C VAL A 18 -32.10 11.43 5.54
N PRO A 19 -32.67 12.47 6.18
CA PRO A 19 -33.43 12.29 7.42
C PRO A 19 -34.83 11.67 7.23
N GLN A 20 -35.40 11.74 6.02
CA GLN A 20 -36.77 11.28 5.75
C GLN A 20 -36.79 9.88 5.14
N ASP A 21 -35.97 9.67 4.12
CA ASP A 21 -35.84 8.43 3.37
C ASP A 21 -34.37 8.25 2.90
N PRO A 22 -33.54 7.54 3.69
CA PRO A 22 -32.16 7.29 3.34
C PRO A 22 -32.00 6.35 2.13
N TYR A 23 -33.03 5.60 1.74
CA TYR A 23 -32.99 4.76 0.54
C TYR A 23 -33.22 5.59 -0.71
N ALA A 24 -34.18 6.53 -0.67
CA ALA A 24 -34.38 7.50 -1.74
C ALA A 24 -33.14 8.38 -1.94
N ALA A 25 -32.52 8.88 -0.85
CA ALA A 25 -31.28 9.65 -0.92
C ALA A 25 -30.16 8.87 -1.66
N LYS A 26 -30.04 7.56 -1.40
CA LYS A 26 -29.07 6.69 -2.09
C LYS A 26 -29.43 6.47 -3.55
N ALA A 27 -30.70 6.27 -3.87
CA ALA A 27 -31.14 6.11 -5.27
C ALA A 27 -30.80 7.36 -6.11
N TRP A 28 -31.00 8.56 -5.55
CA TRP A 28 -30.60 9.82 -6.17
C TRP A 28 -29.09 9.86 -6.43
N LEU A 29 -28.26 9.49 -5.46
CA LEU A 29 -26.81 9.53 -5.63
C LEU A 29 -26.26 8.43 -6.54
N ILE A 30 -26.84 7.23 -6.55
CA ILE A 30 -26.47 6.17 -7.49
C ILE A 30 -26.76 6.63 -8.92
N THR A 31 -27.91 7.28 -9.13
CA THR A 31 -28.27 7.86 -10.42
C THR A 31 -27.30 8.98 -10.79
N ALA A 32 -27.03 9.90 -9.87
CA ALA A 32 -26.09 11.00 -10.08
C ALA A 32 -24.68 10.51 -10.42
N ARG A 33 -24.17 9.48 -9.73
CA ARG A 33 -22.87 8.87 -10.00
C ARG A 33 -22.81 8.19 -11.38
N THR A 34 -23.93 7.63 -11.83
CA THR A 34 -24.01 7.02 -13.15
C THR A 34 -23.95 8.09 -14.25
N LEU A 35 -24.58 9.25 -14.02
CA LEU A 35 -24.61 10.37 -14.97
C LEU A 35 -23.31 11.20 -14.94
N TYR A 36 -22.68 11.33 -13.77
CA TYR A 36 -21.52 12.18 -13.54
C TYR A 36 -20.45 11.43 -12.71
N PRO A 37 -19.84 10.35 -13.26
CA PRO A 37 -18.93 9.49 -12.50
C PRO A 37 -17.64 10.18 -12.05
N ALA A 38 -17.23 11.23 -12.76
CA ALA A 38 -16.04 12.03 -12.49
C ALA A 38 -16.31 13.25 -11.58
N ASP A 39 -17.52 13.41 -11.05
CA ASP A 39 -17.83 14.50 -10.12
C ASP A 39 -17.47 14.11 -8.68
N PHE A 40 -16.54 14.86 -8.09
CA PHE A 40 -16.07 14.61 -6.74
C PHE A 40 -17.18 14.79 -5.68
N ASN A 41 -18.05 15.79 -5.82
CA ASN A 41 -19.05 16.12 -4.81
C ASN A 41 -20.09 15.01 -4.67
N ILE A 42 -20.51 14.42 -5.79
CA ILE A 42 -21.41 13.27 -5.80
C ILE A 42 -20.77 12.07 -5.09
N GLN A 43 -19.52 11.75 -5.43
CA GLN A 43 -18.80 10.62 -4.85
C GLN A 43 -18.58 10.82 -3.34
N TYR A 44 -18.17 12.01 -2.94
CA TYR A 44 -17.95 12.36 -1.54
C TYR A 44 -19.26 12.38 -0.72
N GLU A 45 -20.38 12.83 -1.29
CA GLU A 45 -21.67 12.77 -0.60
C GLU A 45 -22.11 11.32 -0.36
N MET A 46 -21.90 10.42 -1.34
CA MET A 46 -22.15 8.98 -1.16
C MET A 46 -21.32 8.41 -0.01
N TYR A 47 -20.03 8.74 0.04
CA TYR A 47 -19.15 8.36 1.16
C TYR A 47 -19.66 8.89 2.50
N SER A 48 -19.96 10.19 2.58
CA SER A 48 -20.40 10.87 3.79
C SER A 48 -21.67 10.24 4.37
N ILE A 49 -22.65 9.92 3.52
CA ILE A 49 -23.90 9.26 3.95
C ILE A 49 -23.63 7.85 4.50
N GLU A 50 -22.82 7.03 3.81
CA GLU A 50 -22.49 5.68 4.30
C GLU A 50 -21.67 5.73 5.60
N ARG A 51 -20.74 6.70 5.72
CA ARG A 51 -19.95 6.92 6.94
C ARG A 51 -20.83 7.31 8.12
N ASN A 52 -21.71 8.31 7.94
CA ASN A 52 -22.59 8.81 9.00
C ASN A 52 -23.66 7.77 9.40
N ALA A 53 -23.96 6.82 8.51
CA ALA A 53 -24.82 5.67 8.80
C ALA A 53 -24.06 4.49 9.43
N GLU A 54 -22.79 4.68 9.83
CA GLU A 54 -21.90 3.66 10.42
C GLU A 54 -21.70 2.41 9.54
N ARG A 55 -21.91 2.53 8.23
CA ARG A 55 -21.74 1.42 7.27
C ARG A 55 -20.29 1.34 6.81
N THR A 56 -19.42 0.97 7.73
CA THR A 56 -17.95 0.97 7.59
C THR A 56 -17.43 0.28 6.32
N ALA A 57 -17.98 -0.86 5.92
CA ALA A 57 -17.56 -1.57 4.70
C ALA A 57 -17.93 -0.85 3.40
N SER A 58 -19.09 -0.19 3.36
CA SER A 58 -19.51 0.61 2.20
C SER A 58 -18.75 1.92 2.17
N ALA A 59 -18.63 2.59 3.32
CA ALA A 59 -17.85 3.81 3.46
C ALA A 59 -16.38 3.60 3.09
N GLY A 60 -15.75 2.50 3.53
CA GLY A 60 -14.36 2.18 3.20
C GLY A 60 -14.14 1.94 1.70
N ARG A 61 -15.07 1.27 1.01
CA ARG A 61 -15.00 1.11 -0.46
C ARG A 61 -15.15 2.43 -1.19
N LEU A 62 -16.12 3.25 -0.81
CA LEU A 62 -16.32 4.56 -1.42
C LEU A 62 -15.13 5.49 -1.14
N LEU A 63 -14.55 5.43 0.06
CA LEU A 63 -13.34 6.19 0.40
C LEU A 63 -12.15 5.76 -0.47
N TYR A 64 -11.98 4.45 -0.69
CA TYR A 64 -10.96 3.93 -1.61
C TYR A 64 -11.18 4.42 -3.04
N ASP A 65 -12.41 4.33 -3.54
CA ASP A 65 -12.75 4.80 -4.89
C ASP A 65 -12.50 6.31 -5.04
N ILE A 66 -12.86 7.11 -4.03
CA ILE A 66 -12.60 8.55 -4.03
C ILE A 66 -11.11 8.84 -3.98
N PHE A 67 -10.35 8.08 -3.19
CA PHE A 67 -8.91 8.23 -3.06
C PHE A 67 -8.19 7.94 -4.39
N VAL A 68 -8.55 6.87 -5.08
CA VAL A 68 -7.94 6.50 -6.36
C VAL A 68 -8.27 7.51 -7.45
N ASN A 69 -9.51 8.01 -7.49
CA ASN A 69 -9.98 8.86 -8.59
C ASN A 69 -9.80 10.37 -8.34
N PHE A 70 -9.71 10.80 -7.08
CA PHE A 70 -9.61 12.22 -6.69
C PHE A 70 -8.53 12.47 -5.64
N PRO A 71 -7.27 12.07 -5.90
CA PRO A 71 -6.18 12.24 -4.94
C PRO A 71 -5.86 13.71 -4.66
N GLU A 72 -6.24 14.66 -5.52
CA GLU A 72 -5.96 16.09 -5.30
C GLU A 72 -6.88 16.75 -4.25
N GLN A 73 -7.91 16.04 -3.75
CA GLN A 73 -8.92 16.64 -2.87
C GLN A 73 -8.51 16.56 -1.39
N PRO A 74 -8.26 17.71 -0.70
CA PRO A 74 -7.68 17.73 0.65
C PRO A 74 -8.54 17.05 1.72
N VAL A 75 -9.85 16.96 1.49
CA VAL A 75 -10.76 16.30 2.43
C VAL A 75 -10.55 14.78 2.47
N VAL A 76 -10.12 14.17 1.36
CA VAL A 76 -9.84 12.73 1.29
C VAL A 76 -8.65 12.38 2.20
N TRP A 77 -7.60 13.20 2.16
CA TRP A 77 -6.41 13.01 3.00
C TRP A 77 -6.68 13.27 4.48
N ARG A 78 -7.57 14.20 4.82
CA ARG A 78 -8.03 14.38 6.20
C ARG A 78 -8.67 13.11 6.75
N GLU A 79 -9.52 12.42 5.98
CA GLU A 79 -10.13 11.15 6.39
C GLU A 79 -9.07 10.04 6.56
N ILE A 80 -8.09 9.97 5.64
CA ILE A 80 -6.98 9.01 5.72
C ILE A 80 -6.11 9.25 6.97
N ALA A 81 -5.81 10.51 7.29
CA ALA A 81 -5.04 10.87 8.47
C ALA A 81 -5.73 10.44 9.77
N VAL A 82 -7.07 10.62 9.85
CA VAL A 82 -7.87 10.16 11.01
C VAL A 82 -7.81 8.64 11.15
N ILE A 83 -7.97 7.90 10.05
CA ILE A 83 -7.88 6.42 10.08
C ILE A 83 -6.49 5.98 10.53
N THR A 84 -5.44 6.59 9.99
CA THR A 84 -4.03 6.27 10.31
C THR A 84 -3.69 6.55 11.78
N ALA A 85 -4.24 7.63 12.35
CA ALA A 85 -4.06 7.97 13.76
C ALA A 85 -4.66 6.91 14.69
N VAL A 86 -5.84 6.38 14.37
CA VAL A 86 -6.51 5.32 15.16
C VAL A 86 -5.75 3.99 15.07
N VAL A 87 -5.21 3.66 13.90
CA VAL A 87 -4.38 2.45 13.70
C VAL A 87 -3.15 2.46 14.61
N SER A 88 -2.57 3.63 14.88
CA SER A 88 -1.40 3.77 15.76
C SER A 88 -1.68 3.43 17.24
N GLY A 89 -2.95 3.46 17.67
CA GLY A 89 -3.35 3.16 19.06
C GLY A 89 -3.71 1.70 19.33
N LEU A 90 -3.77 0.84 18.30
CA LEU A 90 -4.24 -0.54 18.42
C LEU A 90 -3.06 -1.52 18.40
N MET A 91 -2.36 -1.66 19.53
CA MET A 91 -1.43 -2.78 19.76
C MET A 91 -2.10 -3.95 20.52
N PRO A 92 -1.64 -5.20 20.28
CA PRO A 92 -2.29 -6.41 20.75
C PRO A 92 -1.90 -6.81 22.17
N GLN A 93 -2.87 -7.28 22.95
CA GLN A 93 -2.58 -8.11 24.12
C GLN A 93 -2.11 -9.49 23.63
N ASN A 94 -0.82 -9.76 23.83
CA ASN A 94 -0.27 -11.12 23.79
C ASN A 94 -0.82 -11.90 24.99
N HIS A 95 -1.67 -12.89 24.73
CA HIS A 95 -1.75 -14.05 25.60
C HIS A 95 -1.75 -15.31 24.74
N GLU A 96 -0.59 -15.97 24.71
CA GLU A 96 -0.52 -17.40 24.45
C GLU A 96 -1.31 -18.11 25.56
N ALA A 97 -2.31 -18.90 25.17
CA ALA A 97 -2.89 -19.93 26.01
C ALA A 97 -3.10 -21.17 25.14
N VAL A 98 -2.12 -22.06 25.21
CA VAL A 98 -2.26 -23.48 24.87
C VAL A 98 -3.42 -24.06 25.68
N LYS A 99 -4.49 -24.53 25.02
CA LYS A 99 -5.33 -25.62 25.52
C LYS A 99 -5.88 -26.50 24.39
N SER A 100 -6.03 -27.76 24.78
CA SER A 100 -6.07 -29.02 24.07
C SER A 100 -7.23 -29.25 23.09
N SER A 101 -6.96 -30.22 22.21
CA SER A 101 -7.90 -31.04 21.45
C SER A 101 -9.13 -31.54 22.22
N GLU A 102 -10.14 -31.87 21.40
CA GLU A 102 -11.35 -32.68 21.60
C GLU A 102 -12.65 -31.95 21.92
N GLU A 103 -13.45 -31.77 20.85
CA GLU A 103 -14.91 -31.98 20.71
C GLU A 103 -15.41 -31.08 19.55
N GLN A 104 -16.24 -31.46 18.60
CA GLN A 104 -16.87 -32.72 18.21
C GLN A 104 -17.45 -32.49 16.79
N ARG A 105 -17.83 -33.57 16.14
CA ARG A 105 -18.15 -33.68 14.71
C ARG A 105 -19.53 -33.12 14.32
N LYS A 106 -19.59 -32.60 13.07
CA LYS A 106 -20.70 -32.54 12.07
C LYS A 106 -21.75 -31.40 12.15
N PRO A 107 -22.48 -31.08 11.04
CA PRO A 107 -22.28 -31.41 9.61
C PRO A 107 -22.14 -30.17 8.70
N ARG A 108 -21.56 -30.37 7.50
CA ARG A 108 -21.56 -29.38 6.40
C ARG A 108 -22.99 -29.03 5.98
N SER A 109 -23.41 -27.78 6.15
CA SER A 109 -24.53 -27.21 5.38
C SER A 109 -23.96 -26.40 4.21
N LYS A 110 -24.44 -26.70 3.00
CA LYS A 110 -24.15 -25.90 1.82
C LYS A 110 -24.96 -24.60 1.93
N THR A 111 -24.33 -23.51 2.39
CA THR A 111 -24.90 -22.17 2.27
C THR A 111 -24.52 -21.55 0.92
N ARG A 112 -25.53 -20.98 0.27
CA ARG A 112 -25.47 -20.33 -1.04
C ARG A 112 -24.41 -19.23 -1.06
N LYS A 113 -23.76 -19.02 -2.21
CA LYS A 113 -22.96 -17.81 -2.53
C LYS A 113 -23.88 -16.58 -2.46
N GLY A 114 -24.03 -16.01 -1.28
CA GLY A 114 -24.50 -14.65 -1.04
C GLY A 114 -23.36 -13.86 -0.41
N ASN A 115 -23.32 -12.55 -0.63
CA ASN A 115 -22.36 -11.64 0.01
C ASN A 115 -22.62 -11.61 1.53
N ASP A 116 -22.07 -12.59 2.26
CA ASP A 116 -22.10 -12.60 3.72
C ASP A 116 -21.21 -11.47 4.23
N LEU A 117 -21.84 -10.45 4.80
CA LEU A 117 -21.16 -9.45 5.62
C LEU A 117 -20.62 -10.16 6.87
N ARG A 118 -19.31 -10.36 6.91
CA ARG A 118 -18.63 -10.88 8.10
C ARG A 118 -18.07 -9.71 8.89
N LEU A 119 -18.52 -9.57 10.12
CA LEU A 119 -17.83 -8.72 11.10
C LEU A 119 -16.47 -9.35 11.37
N VAL A 120 -15.41 -8.70 10.92
CA VAL A 120 -14.04 -9.14 11.17
C VAL A 120 -13.58 -8.45 12.46
N PRO A 121 -13.03 -9.18 13.44
CA PRO A 121 -12.42 -8.58 14.61
C PRO A 121 -11.39 -7.52 14.19
N CYS A 122 -11.47 -6.34 14.81
CA CYS A 122 -10.52 -5.24 14.63
C CYS A 122 -9.17 -5.62 15.28
N SER A 123 -8.46 -6.52 14.63
CA SER A 123 -7.15 -7.01 15.06
C SER A 123 -6.06 -6.48 14.14
N SER A 124 -4.85 -6.32 14.65
CA SER A 124 -3.68 -5.91 13.85
C SER A 124 -3.50 -6.77 12.60
N LYS A 125 -3.77 -8.08 12.69
CA LYS A 125 -3.73 -9.02 11.55
C LYS A 125 -4.78 -8.71 10.47
N SER A 126 -5.93 -8.18 10.87
CA SER A 126 -7.03 -7.83 9.96
C SER A 126 -6.82 -6.47 9.30
N ILE A 127 -6.16 -5.53 10.00
CA ILE A 127 -5.98 -4.15 9.55
C ILE A 127 -4.71 -3.98 8.71
N LEU A 128 -3.64 -4.71 9.04
CA LEU A 128 -2.35 -4.59 8.36
C LEU A 128 -2.45 -4.73 6.83
N PRO A 129 -3.20 -5.70 6.25
CA PRO A 129 -3.41 -5.76 4.80
C PRO A 129 -3.96 -4.47 4.19
N PHE A 130 -4.93 -3.84 4.87
CA PHE A 130 -5.52 -2.59 4.41
C PHE A 130 -4.50 -1.45 4.46
N CYS A 131 -3.70 -1.36 5.52
CA CYS A 131 -2.62 -0.39 5.60
C CYS A 131 -1.60 -0.59 4.48
N LEU A 132 -1.16 -1.83 4.23
CA LEU A 132 -0.20 -2.14 3.18
C LEU A 132 -0.71 -1.71 1.80
N GLN A 133 -1.97 -1.98 1.49
CA GLN A 133 -2.61 -1.57 0.25
C GLN A 133 -2.70 -0.04 0.10
N LEU A 134 -3.08 0.66 1.17
CA LEU A 134 -3.15 2.12 1.17
C LEU A 134 -1.78 2.76 0.92
N MET A 135 -0.76 2.28 1.63
CA MET A 135 0.62 2.76 1.45
C MET A 135 1.15 2.48 0.05
N LEU A 136 0.85 1.29 -0.50
CA LEU A 136 1.26 0.91 -1.85
C LEU A 136 0.65 1.88 -2.87
N ALA A 137 -0.63 2.22 -2.69
CA ALA A 137 -1.30 3.17 -3.56
C ALA A 137 -0.68 4.59 -3.46
N CYS A 138 -0.34 5.06 -2.26
CA CYS A 138 0.34 6.35 -2.06
C CYS A 138 1.72 6.38 -2.76
N PHE A 139 2.56 5.38 -2.53
CA PHE A 139 3.91 5.36 -3.10
C PHE A 139 3.90 5.09 -4.60
N LYS A 140 2.94 4.32 -5.11
CA LYS A 140 2.80 4.06 -6.55
C LYS A 140 2.61 5.36 -7.35
N LEU A 141 1.82 6.31 -6.85
CA LEU A 141 1.61 7.59 -7.52
C LEU A 141 2.93 8.37 -7.66
N ARG A 142 3.77 8.37 -6.63
CA ARG A 142 5.07 9.05 -6.62
C ARG A 142 6.14 8.31 -7.43
N ALA A 143 6.25 7.00 -7.20
CA ALA A 143 7.28 6.13 -7.77
C ALA A 143 7.27 6.09 -9.30
N PHE A 144 6.11 6.31 -9.93
CA PHE A 144 5.93 6.24 -11.38
C PHE A 144 5.73 7.61 -12.07
N THR A 145 6.02 8.72 -11.39
CA THR A 145 6.14 10.04 -12.06
C THR A 145 7.38 10.15 -12.93
N ASP A 146 7.50 11.15 -13.78
CA ASP A 146 8.72 11.39 -14.58
C ASP A 146 9.93 11.75 -13.70
N ASN A 147 9.69 12.28 -12.50
CA ASN A 147 10.74 12.59 -11.55
C ASN A 147 11.30 11.31 -10.91
N ARG A 148 12.62 11.32 -10.68
CA ARG A 148 13.32 10.25 -9.97
C ARG A 148 12.99 10.33 -8.47
N ASP A 149 12.40 9.26 -7.94
CA ASP A 149 12.11 9.08 -6.51
C ASP A 149 12.39 7.62 -6.11
N ASP A 150 13.68 7.31 -5.88
CA ASP A 150 14.14 5.95 -5.56
C ASP A 150 13.56 5.47 -4.21
N LEU A 151 13.29 6.39 -3.28
CA LEU A 151 12.69 6.07 -1.99
C LEU A 151 11.26 5.53 -2.17
N ALA A 152 10.42 6.24 -2.93
CA ALA A 152 9.07 5.77 -3.23
C ALA A 152 9.10 4.44 -4.01
N LEU A 153 10.02 4.31 -4.98
CA LEU A 153 10.15 3.10 -5.78
C LEU A 153 10.60 1.89 -4.93
N GLY A 154 11.53 2.09 -4.00
CA GLY A 154 11.94 1.07 -3.03
C GLY A 154 10.82 0.68 -2.07
N HIS A 155 10.00 1.64 -1.61
CA HIS A 155 8.81 1.35 -0.82
C HIS A 155 7.78 0.53 -1.58
N VAL A 156 7.57 0.79 -2.87
CA VAL A 156 6.73 -0.05 -3.73
C VAL A 156 7.26 -1.49 -3.77
N VAL A 157 8.58 -1.68 -3.95
CA VAL A 157 9.20 -3.02 -3.94
C VAL A 157 8.95 -3.76 -2.62
N VAL A 158 9.17 -3.09 -1.48
CA VAL A 158 8.93 -3.71 -0.16
C VAL A 158 7.48 -4.15 0.00
N LEU A 159 6.53 -3.30 -0.37
CA LEU A 159 5.09 -3.53 -0.20
C LEU A 159 4.56 -4.62 -1.15
N LEU A 160 5.10 -4.72 -2.36
CA LEU A 160 4.71 -5.73 -3.35
C LEU A 160 4.98 -7.17 -2.90
N GLN A 161 5.84 -7.38 -1.91
CA GLN A 161 6.02 -8.70 -1.31
C GLN A 161 4.71 -9.25 -0.71
N TYR A 162 3.83 -8.39 -0.21
CA TYR A 162 2.54 -8.79 0.35
C TYR A 162 1.59 -9.34 -0.73
N ASP A 163 1.62 -8.72 -1.91
CA ASP A 163 0.77 -9.07 -3.05
C ASP A 163 1.42 -10.10 -3.97
N TRP A 164 2.54 -10.71 -3.58
CA TRP A 164 3.21 -11.71 -4.41
C TRP A 164 2.39 -13.00 -4.48
N PRO A 165 2.16 -13.59 -5.67
CA PRO A 165 2.69 -13.22 -6.99
C PRO A 165 1.81 -12.25 -7.80
N GLN A 166 0.62 -11.87 -7.34
CA GLN A 166 -0.31 -11.00 -8.08
C GLN A 166 0.29 -9.62 -8.43
N GLY A 167 1.21 -9.13 -7.60
CA GLY A 167 1.93 -7.87 -7.78
C GLY A 167 3.10 -7.90 -8.78
N GLU A 168 3.45 -9.06 -9.35
CA GLU A 168 4.62 -9.25 -10.22
C GLU A 168 4.68 -8.26 -11.39
N ASN A 169 3.57 -8.05 -12.10
CA ASN A 169 3.52 -7.11 -13.21
C ASN A 169 3.88 -5.66 -12.80
N LEU A 170 3.54 -5.25 -11.57
CA LEU A 170 3.90 -3.93 -11.07
C LEU A 170 5.35 -3.90 -10.60
N PHE A 171 5.85 -5.01 -10.06
CA PHE A 171 7.26 -5.18 -9.70
C PHE A 171 8.17 -5.07 -10.94
N LEU A 172 7.85 -5.79 -12.03
CA LEU A 172 8.63 -5.73 -13.27
C LEU A 172 8.65 -4.31 -13.87
N LYS A 173 7.55 -3.56 -13.78
CA LYS A 173 7.53 -2.14 -14.16
C LYS A 173 8.46 -1.28 -13.31
N ALA A 174 8.59 -1.58 -12.01
CA ALA A 174 9.54 -0.89 -11.14
C ALA A 174 10.99 -1.24 -11.52
N VAL A 175 11.27 -2.51 -11.82
CA VAL A 175 12.57 -3.00 -12.29
C VAL A 175 12.95 -2.34 -13.62
N ASP A 176 12.04 -2.27 -14.60
CA ASP A 176 12.25 -1.59 -15.87
C ASP A 176 12.61 -0.11 -15.66
N LYS A 177 11.90 0.57 -14.76
CA LYS A 177 12.20 1.96 -14.41
C LYS A 177 13.58 2.12 -13.79
N ILE A 178 13.96 1.23 -12.86
CA ILE A 178 15.30 1.19 -12.27
C ILE A 178 16.36 0.98 -13.35
N CYS A 179 16.13 0.06 -14.28
CA CYS A 179 17.03 -0.22 -15.38
C CYS A 179 17.21 1.01 -16.29
N GLN A 180 16.12 1.72 -16.61
CA GLN A 180 16.16 2.96 -17.40
C GLN A 180 16.93 4.09 -16.68
N GLN A 181 16.85 4.15 -15.35
CA GLN A 181 17.58 5.13 -14.55
C GLN A 181 19.08 4.82 -14.43
N GLY A 182 19.49 3.56 -14.64
CA GLY A 182 20.88 3.10 -14.60
C GLY A 182 21.52 3.11 -13.20
N SER A 183 20.85 3.67 -12.20
CA SER A 183 21.22 3.59 -10.78
C SER A 183 19.97 3.60 -9.90
N PHE A 184 20.08 2.99 -8.72
CA PHE A 184 19.01 2.94 -7.74
C PHE A 184 19.58 2.92 -6.32
N GLN A 185 19.12 3.86 -5.50
CA GLN A 185 19.55 4.02 -4.11
C GLN A 185 18.39 3.72 -3.15
N TYR A 186 18.56 2.71 -2.30
CA TYR A 186 17.55 2.35 -1.32
C TYR A 186 18.14 1.59 -0.13
N GLU A 187 18.45 2.32 0.95
CA GLU A 187 19.13 1.79 2.14
C GLU A 187 18.28 0.77 2.94
N ASN A 188 16.97 0.78 2.71
CA ASN A 188 16.01 -0.09 3.38
C ASN A 188 15.87 -1.48 2.72
N PHE A 189 16.55 -1.72 1.59
CA PHE A 189 16.42 -2.96 0.82
C PHE A 189 16.69 -4.21 1.68
N PHE A 190 17.88 -4.29 2.27
CA PHE A 190 18.28 -5.43 3.10
C PHE A 190 17.57 -5.46 4.47
N ASN A 191 16.84 -4.42 4.84
CA ASN A 191 16.04 -4.44 6.07
C ASN A 191 14.74 -5.24 5.89
N TYR A 192 14.14 -5.16 4.70
CA TYR A 192 12.75 -5.59 4.49
C TYR A 192 12.48 -6.49 3.28
N VAL A 193 13.33 -6.54 2.25
CA VAL A 193 13.10 -7.38 1.06
C VAL A 193 13.63 -8.79 1.31
N THR A 194 12.73 -9.76 1.46
CA THR A 194 13.03 -11.16 1.79
C THR A 194 12.52 -12.17 0.75
N ASN A 195 11.70 -11.72 -0.20
CA ASN A 195 11.21 -12.53 -1.31
C ASN A 195 12.36 -12.92 -2.26
N ILE A 196 12.54 -14.22 -2.51
CA ILE A 196 13.66 -14.76 -3.29
C ILE A 196 13.64 -14.28 -4.74
N ASP A 197 12.49 -14.30 -5.41
CA ASP A 197 12.34 -13.89 -6.81
C ASP A 197 12.77 -12.42 -6.97
N MET A 198 12.36 -11.55 -6.03
CA MET A 198 12.78 -10.15 -6.03
C MET A 198 14.29 -9.98 -5.76
N LEU A 199 14.87 -10.78 -4.86
CA LEU A 199 16.31 -10.73 -4.58
C LEU A 199 17.12 -11.16 -5.81
N GLU A 200 16.67 -12.19 -6.52
CA GLU A 200 17.29 -12.67 -7.76
C GLU A 200 17.27 -11.58 -8.84
N GLU A 201 16.13 -10.93 -9.05
CA GLU A 201 15.99 -9.84 -10.02
C GLU A 201 16.93 -8.66 -9.71
N PHE A 202 17.04 -8.26 -8.44
CA PHE A 202 18.01 -7.23 -8.04
C PHE A 202 19.47 -7.68 -8.18
N ALA A 203 19.77 -8.97 -8.01
CA ALA A 203 21.10 -9.49 -8.30
C ALA A 203 21.39 -9.45 -9.81
N TYR A 204 20.40 -9.80 -10.64
CA TYR A 204 20.49 -9.80 -12.10
C TYR A 204 20.74 -8.39 -12.65
N LEU A 205 20.08 -7.35 -12.13
CA LEU A 205 20.25 -5.96 -12.56
C LEU A 205 21.72 -5.46 -12.54
N ARG A 206 22.54 -6.02 -11.64
CA ARG A 206 23.97 -5.65 -11.51
C ARG A 206 24.85 -6.32 -12.56
N THR A 207 24.36 -7.38 -13.21
CA THR A 207 25.10 -8.13 -14.22
C THR A 207 25.22 -7.35 -15.52
N THR A 208 26.05 -7.84 -16.45
CA THR A 208 26.16 -7.26 -17.78
C THR A 208 24.89 -7.41 -18.62
N GLU A 209 24.13 -8.48 -18.38
CA GLU A 209 22.91 -8.81 -19.11
C GLU A 209 21.69 -8.06 -18.54
N GLY A 210 21.66 -7.83 -17.23
CA GLY A 210 20.62 -7.06 -16.54
C GLY A 210 20.80 -5.53 -16.56
N GLY A 211 21.67 -4.99 -17.42
CA GLY A 211 21.80 -3.54 -17.64
C GLY A 211 22.88 -2.83 -16.84
N ARG A 212 23.67 -3.53 -16.01
CA ARG A 212 24.77 -2.97 -15.19
C ARG A 212 24.33 -1.82 -14.28
N VAL A 213 23.14 -1.92 -13.71
CA VAL A 213 22.58 -0.89 -12.83
C VAL A 213 23.47 -0.71 -11.60
N GLN A 214 23.77 0.56 -11.26
CA GLN A 214 24.45 0.90 -10.01
C GLN A 214 23.47 0.84 -8.83
N LEU A 215 23.59 -0.21 -8.01
CA LEU A 215 22.74 -0.44 -6.85
C LEU A 215 23.43 0.02 -5.56
N GLU A 216 22.85 1.02 -4.89
CA GLU A 216 23.28 1.55 -3.59
C GLU A 216 22.28 1.13 -2.51
N LEU A 217 22.37 -0.14 -2.11
CA LEU A 217 21.41 -0.79 -1.19
C LEU A 217 21.92 -0.89 0.26
N LEU A 218 23.21 -0.66 0.46
CA LEU A 218 23.84 -0.72 1.78
C LEU A 218 23.94 0.70 2.34
N PRO A 219 23.57 0.91 3.62
CA PRO A 219 23.69 2.21 4.26
C PRO A 219 25.14 2.69 4.24
N ASN A 220 25.35 4.00 4.04
CA ASN A 220 26.65 4.69 4.06
C ASN A 220 27.63 4.42 2.89
N GLN A 221 27.22 3.77 1.80
CA GLN A 221 28.12 3.61 0.63
C GLN A 221 28.43 4.92 -0.11
N GLY A 222 27.48 5.86 -0.15
CA GLY A 222 27.66 7.14 -0.86
C GLY A 222 28.74 8.05 -0.27
N MET A 223 29.09 7.88 1.01
CA MET A 223 30.12 8.69 1.69
C MET A 223 31.55 8.21 1.37
N LEU A 224 31.74 6.92 1.07
CA LEU A 224 33.05 6.37 0.68
C LEU A 224 33.40 6.65 -0.79
N ILE A 225 32.39 6.73 -1.66
CA ILE A 225 32.59 6.86 -3.11
C ILE A 225 32.93 8.30 -3.50
N LYS A 226 32.39 9.30 -2.79
CA LYS A 226 32.67 10.72 -3.08
C LYS A 226 34.10 11.18 -2.73
N HIS A 227 34.82 10.45 -1.87
CA HIS A 227 36.15 10.86 -1.39
C HIS A 227 37.32 10.07 -1.96
N HIS A 228 37.12 8.97 -2.69
CA HIS A 228 38.23 8.10 -3.09
C HIS A 228 38.29 7.80 -4.58
N THR A 229 39.37 8.27 -5.21
CA THR A 229 39.87 7.86 -6.51
C THR A 229 39.77 6.34 -6.70
N VAL A 230 39.24 5.93 -7.85
CA VAL A 230 39.04 4.53 -8.26
C VAL A 230 40.37 3.76 -8.17
N THR A 231 40.57 3.05 -7.06
CA THR A 231 41.69 2.11 -6.89
C THR A 231 41.13 0.68 -6.95
N ARG A 232 41.83 -0.19 -7.69
CA ARG A 232 41.40 -1.56 -8.05
C ARG A 232 41.04 -2.48 -6.85
N GLY A 233 41.33 -2.10 -5.61
CA GLY A 233 40.99 -2.85 -4.39
C GLY A 233 39.62 -2.52 -3.79
N ILE A 234 39.15 -1.27 -3.89
CA ILE A 234 37.91 -0.81 -3.24
C ILE A 234 36.68 -1.38 -3.95
N THR A 235 36.71 -1.45 -5.29
CA THR A 235 35.60 -2.01 -6.08
C THR A 235 35.41 -3.51 -5.88
N LYS A 236 36.47 -4.24 -5.52
CA LYS A 236 36.36 -5.65 -5.09
C LYS A 236 35.66 -5.76 -3.73
N GLY A 237 36.01 -4.91 -2.77
CA GLY A 237 35.35 -4.84 -1.45
C GLY A 237 33.84 -4.59 -1.58
N VAL A 238 33.43 -3.59 -2.37
CA VAL A 238 32.01 -3.29 -2.61
C VAL A 238 31.25 -4.43 -3.31
N LYS A 239 31.93 -5.24 -4.14
CA LYS A 239 31.32 -6.42 -4.75
C LYS A 239 31.12 -7.55 -3.73
N GLU A 240 32.12 -7.80 -2.88
CA GLU A 240 32.02 -8.80 -1.82
C GLU A 240 31.00 -8.42 -0.74
N ASP A 241 30.95 -7.16 -0.31
CA ASP A 241 29.99 -6.69 0.69
C ASP A 241 28.55 -6.91 0.23
N PHE A 242 28.27 -6.63 -1.04
CA PHE A 242 26.97 -6.90 -1.64
C PHE A 242 26.66 -8.41 -1.70
N ARG A 243 27.63 -9.24 -2.11
CA ARG A 243 27.43 -10.71 -2.16
C ARG A 243 27.10 -11.25 -0.77
N LEU A 244 27.87 -10.86 0.24
CA LEU A 244 27.64 -11.26 1.63
C LEU A 244 26.31 -10.73 2.17
N ALA A 245 25.92 -9.51 1.81
CA ALA A 245 24.62 -8.96 2.17
C ALA A 245 23.46 -9.73 1.53
N MET A 246 23.58 -10.10 0.25
CA MET A 246 22.61 -10.94 -0.45
C MET A 246 22.51 -12.34 0.15
N GLU A 247 23.62 -12.99 0.45
CA GLU A 247 23.64 -14.31 1.11
C GLU A 247 22.95 -14.27 2.48
N ARG A 248 23.24 -13.24 3.28
CA ARG A 248 22.53 -13.02 4.55
C ARG A 248 21.04 -12.78 4.33
N GLN A 249 20.66 -12.04 3.30
CA GLN A 249 19.26 -11.74 3.05
C GLN A 249 18.47 -12.95 2.57
N VAL A 250 19.06 -13.80 1.72
CA VAL A 250 18.48 -15.08 1.30
C VAL A 250 18.24 -16.00 2.49
N SER A 251 19.11 -15.98 3.51
CA SER A 251 18.90 -16.78 4.74
C SER A 251 17.63 -16.38 5.52
N ARG A 252 17.08 -15.18 5.27
CA ARG A 252 15.85 -14.65 5.89
C ARG A 252 14.57 -14.97 5.13
N CYS A 253 14.61 -15.75 4.04
CA CYS A 253 13.42 -16.08 3.24
C CYS A 253 12.31 -16.82 4.03
N GLY A 254 12.65 -17.45 5.16
CA GLY A 254 11.69 -18.10 6.07
C GLY A 254 11.07 -17.16 7.12
N GLU A 255 11.46 -15.88 7.17
CA GLU A 255 10.88 -14.93 8.12
C GLU A 255 9.38 -14.72 7.85
N ASN A 256 8.63 -14.44 8.92
CA ASN A 256 7.23 -14.11 8.77
C ASN A 256 7.07 -12.74 8.09
N LEU A 257 6.62 -12.74 6.83
CA LEU A 257 6.48 -11.54 6.02
C LEU A 257 5.61 -10.47 6.69
N LEU A 258 4.50 -10.85 7.35
CA LEU A 258 3.64 -9.88 8.05
C LEU A 258 4.39 -9.17 9.18
N THR A 259 5.27 -9.87 9.89
CA THR A 259 6.13 -9.27 10.92
C THR A 259 7.14 -8.29 10.31
N VAL A 260 7.75 -8.66 9.19
CA VAL A 260 8.71 -7.80 8.46
C VAL A 260 8.03 -6.52 7.98
N LEU A 261 6.86 -6.66 7.33
CA LEU A 261 6.09 -5.54 6.80
C LEU A 261 5.49 -4.68 7.91
N HIS A 262 5.10 -5.27 9.04
CA HIS A 262 4.67 -4.51 10.21
C HIS A 262 5.80 -3.62 10.76
N ARG A 263 7.02 -4.16 10.88
CA ARG A 263 8.20 -3.37 11.28
C ARG A 263 8.48 -2.24 10.29
N PHE A 264 8.36 -2.52 8.99
CA PHE A 264 8.44 -1.51 7.94
C PHE A 264 7.43 -0.38 8.16
N CYS A 265 6.14 -0.71 8.39
CA CYS A 265 5.10 0.29 8.65
C CYS A 265 5.43 1.19 9.85
N ILE A 266 5.96 0.62 10.93
CA ILE A 266 6.30 1.36 12.15
C ILE A 266 7.46 2.32 11.91
N ASN A 267 8.51 1.85 11.25
CA ASN A 267 9.73 2.61 11.06
C ASN A 267 9.55 3.73 10.02
N GLU A 268 8.80 3.45 8.96
CA GLU A 268 8.57 4.41 7.86
C GLU A 268 7.31 5.27 8.06
N LYS A 269 6.64 5.18 9.23
CA LYS A 269 5.39 5.91 9.53
C LYS A 269 5.49 7.42 9.30
N ILE A 270 6.66 8.01 9.54
CA ILE A 270 6.87 9.46 9.37
C ILE A 270 6.89 9.81 7.89
N ILE A 271 7.61 9.03 7.08
CA ILE A 271 7.71 9.22 5.64
C ILE A 271 6.35 8.97 5.00
N LEU A 272 5.58 8.02 5.51
CA LEU A 272 4.21 7.78 5.09
C LEU A 272 3.32 9.00 5.28
N VAL A 273 3.34 9.62 6.48
CA VAL A 273 2.59 10.84 6.76
C VAL A 273 3.05 12.01 5.88
N GLN A 274 4.35 12.14 5.62
CA GLN A 274 4.91 13.16 4.72
C GLN A 274 4.64 12.88 3.23
N SER A 275 4.29 11.64 2.88
CA SER A 275 3.92 11.25 1.52
C SER A 275 2.45 11.46 1.23
N LEU A 276 1.65 11.75 2.26
CA LEU A 276 0.31 12.29 2.12
C LEU A 276 0.46 13.79 1.77
N PRO A 277 -0.15 14.29 0.69
CA PRO A 277 -0.21 15.73 0.39
C PRO A 277 -0.99 16.52 1.46
#